data_AF-A0A813W237-F1
#
_entry.id   AF-A0A813W237-F1
#
_cell.length_a   1.000
_cell.length_b   1.000
_cell.length_c   1.000
_cell.angle_alpha   90.00
_cell.angle_beta   90.00
_cell.angle_gamma   90.00
#
_symmetry.space_group_name_H-M   'P 1'
#
loop_
_entity.id
_entity.type
_entity.pdbx_description
1 polymer ?
#
loop_
_entity_poly.entity_id
_entity_poly.type
_entity_poly.pdbx_seq_one_letter_code
_entity_poly.pdbx_strand_id
1 'polypeptide(L)'
;MLSPWIRQNRVEFLALSPHTANYLLNQSLNKWQIIQKEGRIPLVRYFIPIFPVQILPDSSQKKNFLIGVQGDYAQGRRDYKMVFNRFENLLKSSNSSVVTAKPIAKVTKHNIYLHIVGQGTPPKVPQAIKNNVVFDRELNYVDYYTILSRCFVLLPAFSTSHYLDRIASSTIPASLIAGVPLVATKQIIDTYAYLEEDMVWLQGSNETDFDVIERVLKLSNEHRQAKIEKVKAYQLSIIENNTKLARVWTIEALEMIGVNISLF
;
A
#
# COMPACT_ATOMS: atom_id res chain seq x y z
N MET A 1 13.97 23.05 -19.50
CA MET A 1 12.88 24.02 -19.28
C MET A 1 12.77 24.51 -17.83
N LEU A 2 13.29 23.81 -16.80
CA LEU A 2 13.20 24.25 -15.39
C LEU A 2 14.37 25.14 -14.89
N SER A 3 15.48 25.21 -15.63
CA SER A 3 16.71 25.86 -15.16
C SER A 3 16.55 27.31 -14.68
N PRO A 4 15.81 28.21 -15.38
CA PRO A 4 15.62 29.58 -14.89
C PRO A 4 14.97 29.65 -13.50
N TRP A 5 13.99 28.78 -13.24
CA TRP A 5 13.27 28.73 -11.98
C TRP A 5 14.13 28.17 -10.85
N ILE A 6 14.97 27.17 -11.14
CA ILE A 6 15.93 26.61 -10.18
C ILE A 6 16.94 27.68 -9.76
N ARG A 7 17.46 28.49 -10.70
CA ARG A 7 18.38 29.59 -10.37
C ARG A 7 17.77 30.64 -9.44
N GLN A 8 16.45 30.80 -9.52
CA GLN A 8 15.68 31.74 -8.69
C GLN A 8 15.16 31.09 -7.40
N ASN A 9 15.54 29.84 -7.08
CA ASN A 9 15.02 29.07 -5.95
C ASN A 9 13.48 28.97 -5.93
N ARG A 10 12.86 28.85 -7.12
CA ARG A 10 11.39 28.79 -7.31
C ARG A 10 10.89 27.39 -7.67
N VAL A 11 11.71 26.37 -7.46
CA VAL A 11 11.35 24.97 -7.75
C VAL A 11 11.55 24.14 -6.49
N GLU A 12 10.46 23.52 -6.07
CA GLU A 12 10.44 22.50 -5.05
C GLU A 12 9.80 21.24 -5.64
N PHE A 13 10.43 20.10 -5.41
CA PHE A 13 9.88 18.80 -5.78
C PHE A 13 9.32 18.11 -4.55
N LEU A 14 8.08 17.65 -4.67
CA LEU A 14 7.43 16.84 -3.65
C LEU A 14 7.32 15.39 -4.12
N ALA A 15 8.12 14.52 -3.53
CA ALA A 15 8.05 13.09 -3.77
C ALA A 15 6.98 12.43 -2.89
N LEU A 16 6.48 11.26 -3.30
CA LEU A 16 5.42 10.55 -2.57
C LEU A 16 5.97 9.59 -1.48
N SER A 17 7.29 9.48 -1.37
CA SER A 17 7.96 8.60 -0.42
C SER A 17 9.45 8.92 -0.31
N PRO A 18 10.11 8.57 0.82
CA PRO A 18 11.54 8.82 1.02
C PRO A 18 12.43 8.25 -0.08
N HIS A 19 12.20 7.00 -0.52
CA HIS A 19 13.05 6.37 -1.54
C HIS A 19 12.93 7.07 -2.90
N THR A 20 11.73 7.52 -3.28
CA THR A 20 11.55 8.29 -4.52
C THR A 20 12.20 9.69 -4.45
N ALA A 21 12.18 10.35 -3.29
CA ALA A 21 12.93 11.60 -3.09
C ALA A 21 14.44 11.36 -3.24
N ASN A 22 14.93 10.30 -2.60
CA ASN A 22 16.33 9.89 -2.67
C ASN A 22 16.76 9.56 -4.11
N TYR A 23 15.94 8.83 -4.86
CA TYR A 23 16.21 8.54 -6.27
C TYR A 23 16.17 9.80 -7.14
N LEU A 24 15.20 10.70 -6.91
CA LEU A 24 15.13 11.97 -7.62
C LEU A 24 16.41 12.78 -7.40
N LEU A 25 16.83 12.97 -6.15
CA LEU A 25 18.06 13.69 -5.79
C LEU A 25 19.29 13.02 -6.41
N ASN A 26 19.52 11.74 -6.10
CA ASN A 26 20.81 11.11 -6.33
C ASN A 26 20.98 10.52 -7.73
N GLN A 27 19.89 10.11 -8.38
CA GLN A 27 19.94 9.37 -9.64
C GLN A 27 19.37 10.15 -10.84
N SER A 28 18.51 11.13 -10.59
CA SER A 28 17.86 11.91 -11.64
C SER A 28 18.42 13.33 -11.75
N LEU A 29 18.35 14.13 -10.68
CA LEU A 29 18.79 15.52 -10.67
C LEU A 29 20.31 15.64 -10.87
N ASN A 30 21.12 14.72 -10.32
CA ASN A 30 22.57 14.70 -10.54
C ASN A 30 23.02 14.62 -12.01
N LYS A 31 22.11 14.31 -12.94
CA LYS A 31 22.38 14.29 -14.39
C LYS A 31 22.10 15.64 -15.07
N TRP A 32 21.53 16.60 -14.36
CA TRP A 32 21.12 17.88 -14.93
C TRP A 32 22.29 18.84 -14.99
N GLN A 33 22.45 19.55 -16.12
CA GLN A 33 23.56 20.47 -16.31
C GLN A 33 23.62 21.59 -15.26
N ILE A 34 22.47 22.10 -14.83
CA ILE A 34 22.38 23.13 -13.78
C ILE A 34 22.90 22.62 -12.42
N ILE A 35 22.82 21.32 -12.16
CA ILE A 35 23.38 20.69 -10.96
C ILE A 35 24.88 20.50 -11.14
N GLN A 36 25.28 19.85 -12.24
CA GLN A 36 26.68 19.48 -12.49
C GLN A 36 27.60 20.68 -12.70
N LYS A 37 27.13 21.74 -13.38
CA LYS A 37 27.95 22.90 -13.74
C LYS A 37 27.79 24.08 -12.79
N GLU A 38 26.59 24.29 -12.24
CA GLU A 38 26.29 25.47 -11.43
C GLU A 38 26.08 25.14 -9.95
N GLY A 39 26.04 23.86 -9.56
CA GLY A 39 25.84 23.43 -8.17
C GLY A 39 24.46 23.79 -7.58
N ARG A 40 23.47 24.11 -8.43
CA ARG A 40 22.17 24.64 -8.00
C ARG A 40 21.14 23.53 -7.79
N ILE A 41 21.10 22.97 -6.59
CA ILE A 41 20.18 21.88 -6.23
C ILE A 41 18.81 22.44 -5.80
N PRO A 42 17.70 22.08 -6.49
CA PRO A 42 16.36 22.47 -6.05
C PRO A 42 15.98 21.73 -4.77
N LEU A 43 15.07 22.31 -4.00
CA LEU A 43 14.56 21.67 -2.79
C LEU A 43 13.77 20.41 -3.17
N VAL A 44 14.04 19.31 -2.47
CA VAL A 44 13.29 18.05 -2.62
C VAL A 44 12.81 17.61 -1.26
N ARG A 45 11.49 17.52 -1.11
CA ARG A 45 10.83 16.97 0.08
C ARG A 45 10.06 15.72 -0.30
N TYR A 46 9.57 15.01 0.71
CA TYR A 46 8.60 13.94 0.51
C TYR A 46 7.38 14.17 1.41
N PHE A 47 6.21 13.80 0.90
CA PHE A 47 4.96 13.79 1.63
C PHE A 47 4.31 12.43 1.48
N ILE A 48 4.00 11.79 2.60
CA ILE A 48 3.44 10.44 2.62
C ILE A 48 1.94 10.57 2.32
N PRO A 49 1.41 10.05 1.19
CA PRO A 49 0.07 10.39 0.70
C PRO A 49 -1.03 9.61 1.43
N ILE A 50 -1.15 9.81 2.74
CA ILE A 50 -2.18 9.22 3.60
C ILE A 50 -3.13 10.34 4.02
N PHE A 51 -4.41 10.11 3.73
CA PHE A 51 -5.48 11.07 3.96
C PHE A 51 -6.63 10.39 4.70
N PRO A 52 -7.41 11.15 5.50
CA PRO A 52 -8.61 10.60 6.12
C PRO A 52 -9.65 10.26 5.05
N VAL A 53 -10.32 9.13 5.24
CA VAL A 53 -11.46 8.71 4.41
C VAL A 53 -12.57 8.23 5.31
N GLN A 54 -13.80 8.64 5.00
CA GLN A 54 -14.98 8.14 5.71
C GLN A 54 -15.28 6.71 5.24
N ILE A 55 -14.82 5.72 6.00
CA ILE A 55 -15.12 4.32 5.73
C ILE A 55 -16.57 4.02 6.11
N LEU A 56 -17.35 3.45 5.18
CA LEU A 56 -18.72 3.07 5.44
C LEU A 56 -18.75 1.79 6.29
N PRO A 57 -19.67 1.69 7.27
CA PRO A 57 -19.79 0.49 8.09
C PRO A 57 -20.12 -0.73 7.23
N ASP A 58 -19.52 -1.87 7.57
CA ASP A 58 -19.88 -3.14 6.95
C ASP A 58 -21.18 -3.66 7.58
N SER A 59 -22.26 -3.59 6.80
CA SER A 59 -23.56 -4.15 7.20
C SER A 59 -23.62 -5.67 7.04
N SER A 60 -22.60 -6.30 6.46
CA SER A 60 -22.58 -7.73 6.21
C SER A 60 -22.08 -8.52 7.43
N GLN A 61 -22.92 -9.42 7.94
CA GLN A 61 -22.54 -10.38 9.00
C GLN A 61 -21.73 -11.57 8.46
N LYS A 62 -21.26 -11.52 7.20
CA LYS A 62 -20.63 -12.67 6.54
C LYS A 62 -19.18 -12.79 6.99
N LYS A 63 -18.84 -13.91 7.64
CA LYS A 63 -17.47 -14.31 8.00
C LYS A 63 -16.66 -14.76 6.77
N ASN A 64 -16.51 -13.89 5.78
CA ASN A 64 -15.66 -14.13 4.61
C ASN A 64 -14.26 -13.56 4.87
N PHE A 65 -13.25 -14.21 4.29
CA PHE A 65 -11.88 -13.70 4.29
C PHE A 65 -11.59 -13.06 2.95
N LEU A 66 -11.50 -11.72 2.94
CA LEU A 66 -11.25 -10.96 1.73
C LEU A 66 -9.77 -10.57 1.65
N ILE A 67 -9.10 -11.03 0.60
CA ILE A 67 -7.72 -10.67 0.23
C ILE A 67 -7.83 -9.58 -0.85
N GLY A 68 -7.22 -8.43 -0.63
CA GLY A 68 -7.28 -7.32 -1.60
C GLY A 68 -6.01 -7.20 -2.44
N VAL A 69 -6.16 -7.04 -3.74
CA VAL A 69 -5.12 -6.57 -4.67
C VAL A 69 -5.66 -5.30 -5.30
N GLN A 70 -4.92 -4.19 -5.17
CA GLN A 70 -5.30 -2.93 -5.80
C GLN A 70 -4.38 -2.56 -6.95
N GLY A 71 -4.97 -1.91 -7.96
CA GLY A 71 -4.23 -1.23 -9.01
C GLY A 71 -4.90 -1.35 -10.39
N ASP A 72 -4.23 -0.77 -11.39
CA ASP A 72 -4.58 -0.98 -12.79
C ASP A 72 -4.49 -2.48 -13.14
N TYR A 73 -5.43 -2.96 -13.95
CA TYR A 73 -5.49 -4.34 -14.43
C TYR A 73 -4.40 -4.68 -15.47
N ALA A 74 -3.61 -3.69 -15.91
CA ALA A 74 -2.46 -3.91 -16.78
C ALA A 74 -1.38 -4.83 -16.13
N GLN A 75 -1.00 -5.89 -16.85
CA GLN A 75 -0.01 -6.88 -16.39
C GLN A 75 1.38 -6.29 -16.10
N GLY A 76 1.75 -5.17 -16.74
CA GLY A 76 3.01 -4.48 -16.48
C GLY A 76 3.07 -3.76 -15.12
N ARG A 77 1.95 -3.73 -14.37
CA ARG A 77 1.86 -3.10 -13.04
C ARG A 77 1.72 -4.12 -11.92
N ARG A 78 1.05 -5.26 -12.16
CA ARG A 78 0.83 -6.34 -11.18
C ARG A 78 0.99 -7.71 -11.81
N ASP A 79 1.59 -8.64 -11.07
CA ASP A 79 1.71 -10.03 -11.51
C ASP A 79 0.45 -10.86 -11.17
N TYR A 80 -0.64 -10.60 -11.90
CA TYR A 80 -1.90 -11.33 -11.72
C TYR A 80 -1.78 -12.83 -12.00
N LYS A 81 -0.84 -13.24 -12.85
CA LYS A 81 -0.61 -14.67 -13.15
C LYS A 81 -0.08 -15.39 -11.92
N MET A 82 0.94 -14.83 -11.27
CA MET A 82 1.47 -15.36 -10.01
C MET A 82 0.39 -15.34 -8.91
N VAL A 83 -0.34 -14.23 -8.77
CA VAL A 83 -1.41 -14.11 -7.76
C VAL A 83 -2.48 -15.18 -7.95
N PHE A 84 -2.99 -15.38 -9.17
CA PHE A 84 -4.02 -16.39 -9.44
C PHE A 84 -3.53 -17.82 -9.20
N ASN A 85 -2.30 -18.14 -9.62
CA ASN A 85 -1.72 -19.46 -9.38
C ASN A 85 -1.57 -19.76 -7.88
N ARG A 86 -1.07 -18.78 -7.10
CA ARG A 86 -0.92 -18.94 -5.65
C ARG A 86 -2.26 -18.99 -4.93
N PHE A 87 -3.24 -18.20 -5.37
CA PHE A 87 -4.59 -18.24 -4.82
C PHE A 87 -5.29 -19.58 -5.08
N GLU A 88 -5.12 -20.16 -6.27
CA GLU A 88 -5.64 -21.50 -6.57
C GLU A 88 -5.05 -22.56 -5.62
N ASN A 89 -3.75 -22.49 -5.34
CA ASN A 89 -3.09 -23.40 -4.41
C ASN A 89 -3.61 -23.22 -2.97
N LEU A 90 -3.81 -21.97 -2.53
CA LEU A 90 -4.40 -21.67 -1.21
C LEU A 90 -5.82 -22.28 -1.08
N LEU A 91 -6.65 -22.17 -2.11
CA LEU A 91 -7.99 -22.76 -2.09
C LEU A 91 -7.94 -24.29 -2.08
N LYS A 92 -6.98 -24.91 -2.79
CA LYS A 92 -6.75 -26.36 -2.75
C LYS A 92 -6.31 -26.83 -1.36
N SER A 93 -5.38 -26.14 -0.71
CA SER A 93 -4.92 -26.48 0.64
C SER A 93 -6.04 -26.30 1.67
N SER A 94 -6.82 -25.23 1.56
CA SER A 94 -7.94 -24.93 2.45
C SER A 94 -9.11 -25.93 2.33
N ASN A 95 -9.36 -26.47 1.12
CA ASN A 95 -10.39 -27.47 0.89
C ASN A 95 -9.93 -28.91 1.21
N SER A 96 -8.61 -29.14 1.28
CA SER A 96 -8.01 -30.44 1.61
C SER A 96 -7.93 -30.62 3.13
N SER A 97 -9.07 -30.54 3.83
CA SER A 97 -9.14 -30.98 5.22
C SER A 97 -9.05 -32.50 5.28
N VAL A 98 -7.87 -33.00 5.61
CA VAL A 98 -7.58 -34.42 5.83
C VAL A 98 -8.46 -34.96 6.96
N VAL A 99 -9.15 -36.06 6.67
CA VAL A 99 -9.81 -36.92 7.66
C VAL A 99 -8.73 -37.62 8.48
N THR A 100 -8.23 -36.96 9.53
CA THR A 100 -7.43 -37.64 10.56
C THR A 100 -8.21 -37.67 11.87
N ALA A 101 -8.44 -38.89 12.35
CA ALA A 101 -9.13 -39.20 13.59
C ALA A 101 -8.37 -38.65 14.81
N LYS A 102 -8.62 -37.39 15.18
CA LYS A 102 -8.47 -36.79 16.52
C LYS A 102 -9.06 -35.37 16.47
N PRO A 103 -9.88 -34.94 17.45
CA PRO A 103 -10.60 -33.67 17.38
C PRO A 103 -9.66 -32.51 17.77
N ILE A 104 -8.81 -32.10 16.84
CA ILE A 104 -8.14 -30.80 16.91
C ILE A 104 -9.06 -29.82 16.17
N ALA A 105 -9.46 -28.76 16.89
CA ALA A 105 -10.32 -27.64 16.50
C ALA A 105 -10.90 -27.69 15.06
N LYS A 106 -12.23 -27.81 14.95
CA LYS A 106 -13.00 -27.69 13.70
C LYS A 106 -12.43 -26.57 12.83
N VAL A 107 -11.69 -26.92 11.78
CA VAL A 107 -11.29 -25.99 10.72
C VAL A 107 -12.58 -25.63 10.00
N THR A 108 -13.18 -24.49 10.35
CA THR A 108 -14.32 -23.96 9.63
C THR A 108 -13.88 -23.71 8.20
N LYS A 109 -14.58 -24.30 7.22
CA LYS A 109 -14.39 -24.04 5.80
C LYS A 109 -14.64 -22.54 5.57
N HIS A 110 -13.56 -21.76 5.54
CA HIS A 110 -13.64 -20.33 5.36
C HIS A 110 -13.93 -20.01 3.89
N ASN A 111 -14.89 -19.12 3.64
CA ASN A 111 -15.09 -18.59 2.32
C ASN A 111 -14.01 -17.51 2.07
N ILE A 112 -13.00 -17.86 1.29
CA ILE A 112 -11.90 -16.97 0.95
C ILE A 112 -12.17 -16.38 -0.44
N TYR A 113 -12.07 -15.06 -0.56
CA TYR A 113 -12.24 -14.32 -1.80
C TYR A 113 -11.03 -13.44 -2.08
N LEU A 114 -10.65 -13.37 -3.35
CA LEU A 114 -9.68 -12.43 -3.87
C LEU A 114 -10.43 -11.27 -4.54
N HIS A 115 -10.33 -10.10 -3.94
CA HIS A 115 -10.87 -8.86 -4.46
C HIS A 115 -9.79 -8.11 -5.25
N ILE A 116 -10.06 -7.87 -6.52
CA ILE A 116 -9.21 -7.06 -7.40
C ILE A 116 -9.88 -5.72 -7.60
N VAL A 117 -9.38 -4.72 -6.87
CA VAL A 117 -9.97 -3.38 -6.80
C VAL A 117 -9.21 -2.45 -7.74
N GLY A 118 -9.89 -1.93 -8.77
CA GLY A 118 -9.22 -1.07 -9.74
C GLY A 118 -9.98 -0.84 -11.03
N GLN A 119 -9.24 -0.59 -12.09
CA GLN A 119 -9.78 -0.21 -13.40
C GLN A 119 -8.98 -0.83 -14.54
N GLY A 120 -9.58 -0.82 -15.73
CA GLY A 120 -9.00 -1.35 -16.96
C GLY A 120 -9.69 -2.63 -17.44
N THR A 121 -9.01 -3.38 -18.31
CA THR A 121 -9.51 -4.67 -18.80
C THR A 121 -9.13 -5.77 -17.81
N PRO A 122 -10.10 -6.48 -17.18
CA PRO A 122 -9.79 -7.51 -16.21
C PRO A 122 -8.91 -8.63 -16.80
N PRO A 123 -7.87 -9.10 -16.06
CA PRO A 123 -7.10 -10.26 -16.48
C PRO A 123 -7.98 -11.52 -16.54
N LYS A 124 -7.62 -12.45 -17.42
CA LYS A 124 -8.30 -13.75 -17.52
C LYS A 124 -8.09 -14.55 -16.24
N VAL A 125 -9.19 -14.85 -15.54
CA VAL A 125 -9.20 -15.66 -14.32
C VAL A 125 -9.27 -17.15 -14.69
N PRO A 126 -8.41 -18.02 -14.13
CA PRO A 126 -8.52 -19.46 -14.29
C PRO A 126 -9.89 -19.99 -13.82
N GLN A 127 -10.44 -20.96 -14.56
CA GLN A 127 -11.78 -21.50 -14.29
C GLN A 127 -11.91 -22.09 -12.88
N ALA A 128 -10.82 -22.66 -12.34
CA ALA A 128 -10.77 -23.27 -11.01
C ALA A 128 -11.04 -22.28 -9.86
N ILE A 129 -10.76 -20.99 -10.05
CA ILE A 129 -10.89 -19.96 -8.99
C ILE A 129 -11.92 -18.88 -9.32
N LYS A 130 -12.59 -18.98 -10.47
CA LYS A 130 -13.48 -17.94 -11.01
C LYS A 130 -14.57 -17.50 -10.02
N ASN A 131 -15.08 -18.43 -9.20
CA ASN A 131 -16.13 -18.14 -8.21
C ASN A 131 -15.61 -17.48 -6.94
N ASN A 132 -14.29 -17.39 -6.77
CA ASN A 132 -13.62 -16.81 -5.60
C ASN A 132 -12.90 -15.51 -5.94
N VAL A 133 -12.96 -15.04 -7.19
CA VAL A 133 -12.34 -13.78 -7.63
C VAL A 133 -13.45 -12.77 -7.94
N VAL A 134 -13.36 -11.61 -7.31
CA VAL A 134 -14.27 -10.48 -7.50
C VAL A 134 -13.48 -9.31 -8.10
N PHE A 135 -14.02 -8.70 -9.15
CA PHE A 135 -13.49 -7.47 -9.71
C PHE A 135 -14.35 -6.29 -9.26
N ASP A 136 -13.81 -5.48 -8.37
CA ASP A 136 -14.46 -4.26 -7.91
C ASP A 136 -13.98 -3.10 -8.77
N ARG A 137 -14.89 -2.56 -9.59
CA ARG A 137 -14.61 -1.60 -10.67
C ARG A 137 -15.44 -0.34 -10.53
N GLU A 138 -14.95 0.73 -11.17
CA GLU A 138 -15.71 1.98 -11.38
C GLU A 138 -16.22 2.57 -10.04
N LEU A 139 -15.44 2.35 -8.98
CA LEU A 139 -15.75 2.80 -7.64
C LEU A 139 -15.41 4.28 -7.51
N ASN A 140 -16.25 5.03 -6.81
CA ASN A 140 -15.85 6.32 -6.30
C ASN A 140 -14.81 6.15 -5.17
N TYR A 141 -14.20 7.25 -4.76
CA TYR A 141 -13.13 7.26 -3.76
C TYR A 141 -13.55 6.62 -2.41
N VAL A 142 -14.77 6.89 -1.93
CA VAL A 142 -15.26 6.34 -0.66
C VAL A 142 -15.53 4.84 -0.76
N ASP A 143 -16.16 4.39 -1.84
CA ASP A 143 -16.45 2.98 -2.08
C ASP A 143 -15.16 2.16 -2.27
N TYR A 144 -14.18 2.73 -2.97
CA TYR A 144 -12.86 2.15 -3.15
C TYR A 144 -12.20 1.80 -1.82
N TYR A 145 -12.10 2.77 -0.90
CA TYR A 145 -11.48 2.53 0.40
C TYR A 145 -12.36 1.71 1.34
N THR A 146 -13.69 1.81 1.22
CA THR A 146 -14.62 0.95 1.97
C THR A 146 -14.47 -0.52 1.61
N ILE A 147 -14.26 -0.84 0.32
CA ILE A 147 -14.01 -2.23 -0.10
C ILE A 147 -12.64 -2.69 0.40
N LEU A 148 -11.61 -1.84 0.27
CA LEU A 148 -10.29 -2.18 0.79
C LEU A 148 -10.31 -2.42 2.31
N SER A 149 -11.05 -1.61 3.08
CA SER A 149 -11.13 -1.74 4.55
C SER A 149 -11.82 -3.02 5.03
N ARG A 150 -12.58 -3.69 4.15
CA ARG A 150 -13.19 -5.00 4.43
C ARG A 150 -12.21 -6.16 4.22
N CYS A 151 -11.07 -5.90 3.58
CA CYS A 151 -10.01 -6.89 3.45
C CYS A 151 -9.29 -7.09 4.79
N PHE A 152 -8.93 -8.34 5.11
CA PHE A 152 -8.08 -8.60 6.27
C PHE A 152 -6.59 -8.43 5.95
N VAL A 153 -6.27 -8.38 4.65
CA VAL A 153 -4.92 -8.21 4.14
C VAL A 153 -4.93 -7.65 2.73
N LEU A 154 -3.97 -6.77 2.42
CA LEU A 154 -3.66 -6.36 1.05
C LEU A 154 -2.34 -6.97 0.55
N LEU A 155 -2.31 -7.31 -0.73
CA LEU A 155 -1.14 -7.80 -1.43
C LEU A 155 -0.54 -6.71 -2.33
N PRO A 156 0.75 -6.36 -2.16
CA PRO A 156 1.44 -5.43 -3.06
C PRO A 156 1.50 -5.92 -4.51
N ALA A 157 1.75 -7.22 -4.71
CA ALA A 157 1.83 -7.90 -6.01
C ALA A 157 2.68 -7.14 -7.06
N PHE A 158 3.84 -6.62 -6.66
CA PHE A 158 4.72 -5.86 -7.54
C PHE A 158 5.22 -6.73 -8.70
N SER A 159 5.01 -6.23 -9.92
CA SER A 159 5.52 -6.85 -11.15
C SER A 159 6.96 -6.46 -11.47
N THR A 160 7.51 -5.45 -10.78
CA THR A 160 8.84 -4.91 -11.03
C THR A 160 9.49 -4.42 -9.74
N SER A 161 10.82 -4.58 -9.66
CA SER A 161 11.65 -4.03 -8.57
C SER A 161 11.71 -2.51 -8.58
N HIS A 162 11.23 -1.84 -9.64
CA HIS A 162 11.21 -0.37 -9.68
C HIS A 162 10.37 0.27 -8.56
N TYR A 163 9.41 -0.48 -8.01
CA TYR A 163 8.66 -0.06 -6.82
C TYR A 163 9.50 -0.02 -5.54
N LEU A 164 10.72 -0.54 -5.58
CA LEU A 164 11.68 -0.61 -4.49
C LEU A 164 12.82 0.41 -4.62
N ASP A 165 12.84 1.22 -5.69
CA ASP A 165 13.89 2.23 -5.88
C ASP A 165 13.42 3.57 -6.45
N ARG A 166 12.54 3.60 -7.47
CA ARG A 166 12.26 4.83 -8.23
C ARG A 166 10.79 5.12 -8.50
N ILE A 167 9.91 4.17 -8.22
CA ILE A 167 8.46 4.31 -8.39
C ILE A 167 7.80 4.16 -7.01
N ALA A 168 6.94 5.13 -6.65
CA ALA A 168 6.07 4.99 -5.51
C ALA A 168 4.90 4.07 -5.86
N SER A 169 4.67 3.04 -5.05
CA SER A 169 3.47 2.21 -5.16
C SER A 169 2.30 2.87 -4.45
N SER A 170 1.14 2.92 -5.10
CA SER A 170 -0.12 3.32 -4.46
C SER A 170 -0.67 2.24 -3.51
N THR A 171 -0.24 0.98 -3.60
CA THR A 171 -0.74 -0.09 -2.73
C THR A 171 -0.37 0.13 -1.27
N ILE A 172 0.84 0.63 -1.03
CA ILE A 172 1.33 0.90 0.33
C ILE A 172 0.50 1.99 1.02
N PRO A 173 0.31 3.19 0.45
CA PRO A 173 -0.55 4.17 1.08
C PRO A 173 -2.02 3.74 1.08
N ALA A 174 -2.49 2.99 0.08
CA ALA A 174 -3.87 2.52 0.08
C ALA A 174 -4.18 1.56 1.25
N SER A 175 -3.23 0.71 1.64
CA SER A 175 -3.42 -0.19 2.79
C SER A 175 -3.54 0.59 4.10
N LEU A 176 -2.67 1.58 4.29
CA LEU A 176 -2.70 2.45 5.46
C LEU A 176 -3.96 3.31 5.49
N ILE A 177 -4.39 3.88 4.37
CA ILE A 177 -5.65 4.65 4.28
C ILE A 177 -6.86 3.78 4.61
N ALA A 178 -6.88 2.53 4.14
CA ALA A 178 -7.94 1.58 4.42
C ALA A 178 -7.90 1.01 5.85
N GLY A 179 -6.82 1.26 6.61
CA GLY A 179 -6.61 0.65 7.92
C GLY A 179 -6.33 -0.85 7.87
N VAL A 180 -5.77 -1.35 6.76
CA VAL A 180 -5.55 -2.79 6.50
C VAL A 180 -4.06 -3.12 6.40
N PRO A 181 -3.58 -4.15 7.12
CA PRO A 181 -2.19 -4.59 7.02
C PRO A 181 -1.90 -5.17 5.63
N LEU A 182 -0.71 -4.89 5.11
CA LEU A 182 -0.21 -5.51 3.88
C LEU A 182 0.72 -6.69 4.19
N VAL A 183 0.86 -7.63 3.25
CA VAL A 183 1.97 -8.59 3.27
C VAL A 183 3.23 -7.89 2.76
N ALA A 184 4.25 -7.80 3.59
CA ALA A 184 5.48 -7.06 3.28
C ALA A 184 6.72 -7.93 3.49
N THR A 185 7.70 -7.79 2.60
CA THR A 185 9.07 -8.24 2.87
C THR A 185 9.81 -7.18 3.68
N LYS A 186 10.94 -7.55 4.29
CA LYS A 186 11.83 -6.58 4.96
C LYS A 186 12.28 -5.47 4.00
N GLN A 187 12.56 -5.81 2.75
CA GLN A 187 12.91 -4.85 1.71
C GLN A 187 11.80 -3.81 1.43
N ILE A 188 10.52 -4.21 1.46
CA ILE A 188 9.41 -3.26 1.32
C ILE A 188 9.39 -2.29 2.51
N ILE A 189 9.56 -2.79 3.73
CA ILE A 189 9.60 -1.96 4.95
C ILE A 189 10.76 -0.95 4.86
N ASP A 190 11.96 -1.42 4.51
CA ASP A 190 13.15 -0.57 4.43
C ASP A 190 13.05 0.47 3.30
N THR A 191 12.41 0.13 2.18
CA THR A 191 12.16 1.05 1.05
C THR A 191 11.15 2.13 1.45
N TYR A 192 9.98 1.68 1.92
CA TYR A 192 8.88 2.56 2.33
C TYR A 192 9.07 2.87 3.81
N ALA A 193 10.12 3.62 4.15
CA ALA A 193 10.58 3.88 5.52
C ALA A 193 9.56 4.54 6.48
N TYR A 194 8.34 4.78 6.00
CA TYR A 194 7.17 5.13 6.80
C TYR A 194 6.29 3.92 7.14
N LEU A 195 6.70 2.70 6.82
CA LEU A 195 6.09 1.46 7.28
C LEU A 195 6.87 0.93 8.47
N GLU A 196 6.13 0.42 9.46
CA GLU A 196 6.72 -0.31 10.58
C GLU A 196 6.39 -1.80 10.46
N GLU A 197 7.32 -2.64 10.90
CA GLU A 197 7.17 -4.10 10.90
C GLU A 197 5.91 -4.56 11.65
N ASP A 198 5.59 -3.83 12.71
CA ASP A 198 4.45 -4.09 13.57
C ASP A 198 3.09 -3.78 12.90
N MET A 199 3.09 -3.06 11.77
CA MET A 199 1.91 -2.68 10.99
C MET A 199 1.66 -3.59 9.78
N VAL A 200 2.56 -4.53 9.52
CA VAL A 200 2.46 -5.43 8.38
C VAL A 200 2.34 -6.88 8.82
N TRP A 201 1.96 -7.73 7.88
CA TRP A 201 2.23 -9.16 7.97
C TRP A 201 3.59 -9.41 7.32
N LEU A 202 4.64 -9.45 8.15
CA LEU A 202 5.99 -9.69 7.68
C LEU A 202 6.10 -11.09 7.05
N GLN A 203 6.65 -11.12 5.83
CA GLN A 203 7.01 -12.30 5.09
C GLN A 203 8.40 -12.79 5.54
N GLY A 204 8.47 -14.04 6.00
CA GLY A 204 9.72 -14.72 6.29
C GLY A 204 10.57 -14.97 5.04
N SER A 205 11.86 -15.24 5.22
CA SER A 205 12.81 -15.46 4.12
C SER A 205 12.46 -16.63 3.19
N ASN A 206 11.75 -17.64 3.72
CA ASN A 206 11.31 -18.84 2.99
C ASN A 206 9.80 -18.85 2.73
N GLU A 207 9.09 -17.76 3.03
CA GLU A 207 7.66 -17.64 2.78
C GLU A 207 7.42 -16.92 1.44
N THR A 208 6.38 -17.32 0.72
CA THR A 208 5.72 -16.49 -0.28
C THR A 208 4.67 -15.60 0.39
N ASP A 209 4.13 -14.62 -0.34
CA ASP A 209 3.03 -13.77 0.13
C ASP A 209 1.77 -14.57 0.51
N PHE A 210 1.50 -15.69 -0.18
CA PHE A 210 0.39 -16.58 0.15
C PHE A 210 0.67 -17.53 1.31
N ASP A 211 1.93 -17.86 1.62
CA ASP A 211 2.28 -18.59 2.84
C ASP A 211 1.99 -17.73 4.08
N VAL A 212 2.27 -16.42 3.99
CA VAL A 212 1.89 -15.44 5.01
C VAL A 212 0.37 -15.40 5.18
N ILE A 213 -0.39 -15.38 4.08
CA ILE A 213 -1.85 -15.42 4.13
C ILE A 213 -2.32 -16.69 4.85
N GLU A 214 -1.79 -17.86 4.50
CA GLU A 214 -2.19 -19.12 5.12
C GLU A 214 -1.90 -19.12 6.63
N ARG A 215 -0.75 -18.55 7.04
CA ARG A 215 -0.42 -18.33 8.46
C ARG A 215 -1.40 -17.38 9.14
N VAL A 216 -1.75 -16.26 8.50
CA VAL A 216 -2.69 -15.27 9.04
C VAL A 216 -4.11 -15.83 9.18
N LEU A 217 -4.54 -16.71 8.26
CA LEU A 217 -5.84 -17.39 8.35
C LEU A 217 -5.94 -18.31 9.56
N LYS A 218 -4.82 -18.90 10.00
CA LYS A 218 -4.75 -19.77 11.20
C LYS A 218 -4.76 -19.00 12.52
N LEU A 219 -4.57 -17.67 12.49
CA LEU A 219 -4.64 -16.82 13.69
C LEU A 219 -6.07 -16.73 14.25
N SER A 220 -6.20 -16.26 15.48
CA SER A 220 -7.50 -15.93 16.04
C SER A 220 -8.04 -14.62 15.46
N ASN A 221 -9.36 -14.39 15.58
CA ASN A 221 -9.96 -13.13 15.13
C ASN A 221 -9.40 -11.94 15.92
N GLU A 222 -9.15 -12.13 17.21
CA GLU A 222 -8.59 -11.10 18.10
C GLU A 222 -7.20 -10.66 17.62
N HIS A 223 -6.34 -11.60 17.21
CA HIS A 223 -5.01 -11.26 16.69
C HIS A 223 -5.08 -10.46 15.38
N ARG A 224 -5.97 -10.84 14.46
CA ARG A 224 -6.19 -10.10 13.22
C ARG A 224 -6.76 -8.71 13.49
N GLN A 225 -7.76 -8.61 14.37
CA GLN A 225 -8.35 -7.32 14.74
C GLN A 225 -7.34 -6.41 15.42
N ALA A 226 -6.53 -6.93 16.33
CA ALA A 226 -5.47 -6.17 16.98
C ALA A 226 -4.47 -5.60 15.97
N LYS A 227 -4.12 -6.36 14.92
CA LYS A 227 -3.27 -5.85 13.83
C LYS A 227 -3.96 -4.74 13.04
N ILE A 228 -5.25 -4.89 12.71
CA ILE A 228 -6.04 -3.85 12.03
C ILE A 228 -6.09 -2.56 12.86
N GLU A 229 -6.38 -2.66 14.15
CA GLU A 229 -6.43 -1.49 15.04
C GLU A 229 -5.06 -0.79 15.17
N LYS A 230 -3.97 -1.56 15.21
CA LYS A 230 -2.61 -1.00 15.13
C LYS A 230 -2.40 -0.18 13.85
N VAL A 231 -2.78 -0.72 12.69
CA VAL A 231 -2.65 -0.02 11.40
C VAL A 231 -3.46 1.27 11.38
N LYS A 232 -4.71 1.25 11.89
CA LYS A 232 -5.55 2.46 12.00
C LYS A 232 -4.96 3.51 12.93
N ALA A 233 -4.43 3.10 14.08
CA ALA A 233 -3.76 4.03 14.99
C ALA A 233 -2.54 4.68 14.33
N TYR A 234 -1.77 3.90 13.58
CA TYR A 234 -0.61 4.40 12.84
C TYR A 234 -0.99 5.30 11.65
N GLN A 235 -2.08 4.99 10.95
CA GLN A 235 -2.65 5.88 9.93
C GLN A 235 -2.93 7.27 10.51
N LEU A 236 -3.53 7.35 11.69
CA LEU A 236 -3.82 8.63 12.36
C LEU A 236 -2.55 9.41 12.70
N SER A 237 -1.49 8.73 13.17
CA SER A 237 -0.21 9.39 13.46
C SER A 237 0.44 9.97 12.21
N ILE A 238 0.37 9.29 11.06
CA ILE A 238 0.86 9.82 9.78
C ILE A 238 0.03 11.04 9.36
N ILE A 239 -1.30 11.01 9.48
CA ILE A 239 -2.16 12.14 9.13
C ILE A 239 -1.85 13.37 9.99
N GLU A 240 -1.63 13.16 11.29
CA GLU A 240 -1.24 14.24 12.22
C GLU A 240 0.12 14.83 11.84
N ASN A 241 1.11 13.98 11.53
CA ASN A 241 2.43 14.42 11.09
C ASN A 241 2.38 15.16 9.75
N ASN A 242 1.58 14.68 8.79
CA ASN A 242 1.34 15.35 7.53
C ASN A 242 0.74 16.74 7.71
N THR A 243 -0.20 16.89 8.66
CA THR A 243 -0.82 18.19 8.99
C THR A 243 0.22 19.15 9.58
N LYS A 244 1.07 18.66 10.48
CA LYS A 244 2.19 19.44 11.04
C LYS A 244 3.18 19.88 9.94
N LEU A 245 3.58 18.96 9.07
CA LEU A 245 4.48 19.25 7.95
C LEU A 245 3.90 20.29 6.98
N ALA A 246 2.64 20.12 6.59
CA ALA A 246 1.96 21.08 5.72
C ALA A 246 1.92 22.49 6.33
N ARG A 247 1.67 22.60 7.65
CA ARG A 247 1.72 23.87 8.37
C ARG A 247 3.13 24.47 8.33
N VAL A 248 4.15 23.69 8.66
CA VAL A 248 5.55 24.15 8.64
C VAL A 248 5.94 24.66 7.25
N TRP A 249 5.66 23.89 6.19
CA TRP A 249 6.03 24.29 4.83
C TRP A 249 5.24 25.51 4.35
N THR A 250 3.98 25.66 4.78
CA THR A 250 3.19 26.87 4.48
C THR A 250 3.83 28.10 5.13
N ILE A 251 4.25 28.00 6.39
CA ILE A 251 4.93 29.06 7.13
C ILE A 251 6.25 29.44 6.43
N GLU A 252 7.10 28.46 6.13
CA GLU A 252 8.37 28.67 5.40
C GLU A 252 8.14 29.36 4.05
N ALA A 253 7.11 28.94 3.30
CA ALA A 253 6.78 29.55 2.01
C ALA A 253 6.30 31.01 2.15
N LEU A 254 5.56 31.33 3.21
CA LEU A 254 5.09 32.69 3.51
C LEU A 254 6.27 33.61 3.89
N GLU A 255 7.22 33.13 4.71
CA GLU A 255 8.44 33.89 5.04
C GLU A 255 9.26 34.21 3.80
N MET A 256 9.41 33.24 2.89
CA MET A 256 10.17 33.41 1.65
C MET A 256 9.61 34.51 0.75
N ILE A 257 8.31 34.82 0.84
CA ILE A 257 7.67 35.91 0.09
C ILE A 257 7.47 37.19 0.93
N GLY A 258 8.05 37.25 2.13
CA GLY A 258 8.05 38.43 2.99
C GLY A 258 6.77 38.66 3.80
N VAL A 259 5.94 37.63 3.98
CA VAL A 259 4.74 37.72 4.84
C VAL A 259 5.15 37.59 6.31
N ASN A 260 4.74 38.56 7.14
CA ASN A 260 4.96 38.50 8.58
C ASN A 260 4.00 37.51 9.24
N ILE A 261 4.54 36.43 9.79
CA ILE A 261 3.77 35.33 10.37
C ILE A 261 3.37 35.58 11.84
N SER A 262 3.82 36.68 12.46
CA SER A 262 3.41 37.04 13.84
C SER A 262 1.90 37.32 14.00
N LEU A 263 1.14 37.17 12.93
CA LEU A 263 -0.31 37.38 12.82
C LEU A 263 -1.11 36.07 12.68
N PHE A 264 -0.46 34.90 12.72
CA PHE A 264 -1.07 33.56 12.55
C PHE A 264 -0.85 32.62 13.74
#